data_AF-A0A183B8D9-F1
#
_entry.id   AF-A0A183B8D9-F1
#
_cell.length_a   1.000
_cell.length_b   1.000
_cell.length_c   1.000
_cell.angle_alpha   90.00
_cell.angle_beta   90.00
_cell.angle_gamma   90.00
#
_symmetry.space_group_name_H-M   'P 1'
#
loop_
_entity.id
_entity.type
_entity.pdbx_description
1 polymer ?
#
loop_
_entity_poly.entity_id
_entity_poly.type
_entity_poly.pdbx_seq_one_letter_code
_entity_poly.pdbx_strand_id
1 'polypeptide(L)'
;MGSALTVVHHTLVGVRTTELAAIFFATFENVRGTVIAYQYPANYVTSSQFKEISNAVLPRAELAFRVITVEAFQHHIIGCPQRIESVRYQRNTLQFNICLVIKPKSCHILDDITGCQFATDQSAGGLRLPIQLAYEALVLKINRFFYTLEDDCAFLSKCIDESTGEWTDVNMSCLEAIFQQLHTDGICVYPFENSGSLYLRVSNL
;
A
#
# COMPACT_ATOMS: atom_id res chain seq x y z
N MET A 1 53.45 -13.22 10.16
CA MET A 1 52.21 -13.27 10.96
C MET A 1 51.35 -12.09 10.52
N GLY A 2 50.53 -12.29 9.47
CA GLY A 2 49.66 -11.25 8.92
C GLY A 2 48.23 -11.49 9.41
N SER A 3 47.67 -10.52 10.11
CA SER A 3 46.32 -10.56 10.68
C SER A 3 45.26 -10.62 9.57
N ALA A 4 44.41 -11.64 9.60
CA ALA A 4 43.23 -11.73 8.77
C ALA A 4 42.24 -10.63 9.18
N LEU A 5 41.90 -9.76 8.23
CA LEU A 5 40.79 -8.81 8.37
C LEU A 5 39.49 -9.61 8.46
N THR A 6 38.91 -9.66 9.65
CA THR A 6 37.57 -10.21 9.87
C THR A 6 36.56 -9.26 9.23
N VAL A 7 36.02 -9.67 8.08
CA VAL A 7 34.86 -9.02 7.47
C VAL A 7 33.68 -9.24 8.42
N VAL A 8 33.32 -8.19 9.15
CA VAL A 8 32.09 -8.18 9.96
C VAL A 8 30.92 -8.18 8.99
N HIS A 9 30.35 -9.36 8.74
CA HIS A 9 29.05 -9.47 8.11
C HIS A 9 28.02 -8.80 9.02
N HIS A 10 27.69 -7.53 8.74
CA HIS A 10 26.47 -6.91 9.26
C HIS A 10 25.28 -7.69 8.69
N THR A 11 24.86 -8.72 9.43
CA THR A 11 23.58 -9.37 9.20
C THR A 11 22.55 -8.38 9.72
N LEU A 12 22.08 -7.48 8.84
CA LEU A 12 20.87 -6.71 9.09
C LEU A 12 19.77 -7.77 9.25
N VAL A 13 19.39 -8.04 10.51
CA VAL A 13 18.21 -8.83 10.83
C VAL A 13 17.04 -8.07 10.20
N GLY A 14 16.61 -8.51 9.02
CA GLY A 14 15.49 -7.93 8.30
C GLY A 14 14.29 -7.87 9.24
N VAL A 15 13.72 -6.68 9.39
CA VAL A 15 12.51 -6.51 10.19
C VAL A 15 11.39 -7.16 9.39
N ARG A 16 11.00 -8.38 9.74
CA ARG A 16 9.84 -9.02 9.13
C ARG A 16 8.60 -8.17 9.43
N THR A 17 7.92 -7.66 8.41
CA THR A 17 6.64 -6.96 8.60
C THR A 17 5.54 -7.99 8.80
N THR A 18 5.50 -8.59 9.98
CA THR A 18 4.60 -9.72 10.24
C THR A 18 3.11 -9.38 10.28
N GLU A 19 2.77 -8.10 10.11
CA GLU A 19 1.41 -7.58 10.09
C GLU A 19 0.98 -7.15 8.68
N LEU A 20 1.91 -7.00 7.73
CA LEU A 20 1.56 -6.70 6.34
C LEU A 20 0.93 -7.95 5.70
N ALA A 21 -0.37 -7.84 5.40
CA ALA A 21 -1.18 -8.98 4.97
C ALA A 21 -1.54 -8.95 3.49
N ALA A 22 -1.75 -7.75 2.93
CA ALA A 22 -1.94 -7.57 1.49
C ALA A 22 -1.53 -6.17 1.01
N ILE A 23 -1.39 -6.04 -0.31
CA ILE A 23 -1.33 -4.78 -1.05
C ILE A 23 -2.41 -4.80 -2.12
N PHE A 24 -3.07 -3.67 -2.38
CA PHE A 24 -3.98 -3.56 -3.50
C PHE A 24 -3.91 -2.19 -4.16
N PHE A 25 -4.20 -2.17 -5.45
CA PHE A 25 -4.34 -0.97 -6.28
C PHE A 25 -5.82 -0.78 -6.62
N ALA A 26 -6.37 0.32 -6.12
CA ALA A 26 -7.73 0.75 -6.41
C ALA A 26 -7.70 1.91 -7.40
N THR A 27 -8.68 1.96 -8.29
CA THR A 27 -8.82 3.01 -9.31
C THR A 27 -10.30 3.31 -9.53
N PHE A 28 -10.58 4.48 -10.10
CA PHE A 28 -11.93 4.86 -10.50
C PHE A 28 -12.21 4.46 -11.94
N GLU A 29 -13.17 3.56 -12.13
CA GLU A 29 -13.69 3.15 -13.43
C GLU A 29 -15.03 3.85 -13.73
N ASN A 30 -15.25 4.24 -14.98
CA ASN A 30 -16.39 5.12 -15.33
C ASN A 30 -17.76 4.47 -15.14
N VAL A 31 -17.87 3.17 -15.38
CA VAL A 31 -19.12 2.41 -15.30
C VAL A 31 -19.27 1.79 -13.91
N ARG A 32 -18.21 1.14 -13.43
CA ARG A 32 -18.23 0.35 -12.18
C ARG A 32 -17.94 1.17 -10.93
N GLY A 33 -17.46 2.40 -11.08
CA GLY A 33 -17.02 3.24 -9.97
C GLY A 33 -15.67 2.81 -9.43
N THR A 34 -15.47 2.95 -8.11
CA THR A 34 -14.23 2.53 -7.46
C THR A 34 -14.10 1.01 -7.48
N VAL A 35 -13.00 0.50 -8.04
CA VAL A 35 -12.71 -0.94 -8.16
C VAL A 35 -11.30 -1.25 -7.68
N ILE A 36 -11.06 -2.49 -7.23
CA ILE A 36 -9.71 -3.05 -7.08
C ILE A 36 -9.30 -3.55 -8.47
N ALA A 37 -8.31 -2.90 -9.07
CA ALA A 37 -7.75 -3.28 -10.36
C ALA A 37 -6.62 -4.32 -10.23
N TYR A 38 -5.93 -4.34 -9.09
CA TYR A 38 -4.95 -5.39 -8.75
C TYR A 38 -4.86 -5.59 -7.24
N GLN A 39 -4.62 -6.82 -6.80
CA GLN A 39 -4.29 -7.10 -5.39
C GLN A 39 -3.37 -8.30 -5.25
N TYR A 40 -2.54 -8.25 -4.21
CA TYR A 40 -1.68 -9.35 -3.80
C TYR A 40 -1.70 -9.52 -2.27
N PRO A 41 -1.94 -10.73 -1.73
CA PRO A 41 -2.36 -11.94 -2.46
C PRO A 41 -3.68 -11.76 -3.22
N ALA A 42 -3.89 -12.56 -4.27
CA ALA A 42 -5.11 -12.49 -5.05
C ALA A 42 -6.35 -12.77 -4.18
N ASN A 43 -7.41 -11.98 -4.37
CA ASN A 43 -8.66 -12.08 -3.63
C ASN A 43 -8.56 -12.00 -2.09
N TYR A 44 -7.52 -11.35 -1.54
CA TYR A 44 -7.40 -11.12 -0.10
C TYR A 44 -8.54 -10.23 0.44
N VAL A 45 -8.81 -9.10 -0.23
CA VAL A 45 -9.99 -8.27 0.03
C VAL A 45 -11.07 -8.70 -0.97
N THR A 46 -12.17 -9.26 -0.45
CA THR A 46 -13.28 -9.70 -1.28
C THR A 46 -14.05 -8.51 -1.88
N SER A 47 -14.76 -8.75 -2.98
CA SER A 47 -15.59 -7.70 -3.61
C SER A 47 -16.67 -7.14 -2.69
N SER A 48 -17.23 -7.94 -1.77
CA SER A 48 -18.21 -7.48 -0.78
C SER A 48 -17.55 -6.56 0.25
N GLN A 49 -16.41 -6.98 0.80
CA GLN A 49 -15.64 -6.19 1.76
C GLN A 49 -15.20 -4.85 1.16
N PHE A 50 -14.71 -4.88 -0.08
CA PHE A 50 -14.25 -3.66 -0.75
C PHE A 50 -15.39 -2.65 -0.96
N LYS A 51 -16.61 -3.10 -1.29
CA LYS A 51 -17.76 -2.21 -1.45
C LYS A 51 -18.02 -1.36 -0.21
N GLU A 52 -17.87 -1.94 0.98
CA GLU A 52 -18.09 -1.25 2.27
C GLU A 52 -17.06 -0.14 2.51
N ILE A 53 -15.81 -0.33 2.09
CA ILE A 53 -14.70 0.63 2.32
C ILE A 53 -14.38 1.52 1.10
N SER A 54 -14.98 1.24 -0.06
CA SER A 54 -14.62 1.86 -1.35
C SER A 54 -14.63 3.39 -1.35
N ASN A 55 -15.63 4.00 -0.72
CA ASN A 55 -15.76 5.46 -0.59
C ASN A 55 -14.70 6.08 0.34
N ALA A 56 -14.18 5.31 1.29
CA ALA A 56 -13.10 5.75 2.17
C ALA A 56 -11.75 5.57 1.48
N VAL A 57 -11.56 4.45 0.76
CA VAL A 57 -10.34 4.10 0.03
C VAL A 57 -10.08 5.07 -1.12
N LEU A 58 -11.10 5.42 -1.90
CA LEU A 58 -10.97 6.39 -2.98
C LEU A 58 -12.03 7.48 -2.78
N PRO A 59 -11.77 8.44 -1.88
CA PRO A 59 -12.72 9.47 -1.54
C PRO A 59 -12.87 10.48 -2.69
N ARG A 60 -13.85 11.37 -2.56
CA ARG A 60 -14.03 12.48 -3.50
C ARG A 60 -12.77 13.33 -3.58
N ALA A 61 -12.60 14.00 -4.72
CA ALA A 61 -11.38 14.74 -5.09
C ALA A 61 -10.87 15.73 -4.03
N GLU A 62 -11.76 16.30 -3.23
CA GLU A 62 -11.46 17.24 -2.13
C GLU A 62 -10.58 16.63 -1.02
N LEU A 63 -10.57 15.30 -0.89
CA LEU A 63 -9.84 14.55 0.13
C LEU A 63 -8.64 13.79 -0.45
N ALA A 64 -8.29 14.03 -1.72
CA ALA A 64 -7.10 13.44 -2.35
C ALA A 64 -5.81 13.94 -1.69
N PHE A 65 -4.72 13.19 -1.91
CA PHE A 65 -3.35 13.45 -1.44
C PHE A 65 -3.13 13.43 0.07
N ARG A 66 -4.11 12.93 0.83
CA ARG A 66 -4.01 12.73 2.27
C ARG A 66 -3.91 11.25 2.59
N VAL A 67 -3.09 10.92 3.57
CA VAL A 67 -3.06 9.55 4.09
C VAL A 67 -4.41 9.26 4.75
N ILE A 68 -4.93 8.07 4.46
CA ILE A 68 -6.15 7.54 5.05
C ILE A 68 -5.83 6.24 5.77
N THR A 69 -6.49 6.02 6.89
CA THR A 69 -6.44 4.77 7.66
C THR A 69 -7.87 4.37 7.98
N VAL A 70 -8.28 3.21 7.47
CA VAL A 70 -9.63 2.65 7.63
C VAL A 70 -9.52 1.35 8.41
N GLU A 71 -10.15 1.27 9.57
CA GLU A 71 -10.32 0.00 10.28
C GLU A 71 -11.55 -0.71 9.72
N ALA A 72 -11.35 -1.91 9.16
CA ALA A 72 -12.44 -2.76 8.68
C ALA A 72 -12.02 -4.23 8.68
N PHE A 73 -12.97 -5.12 8.94
CA PHE A 73 -12.78 -6.58 8.88
C PHE A 73 -11.58 -7.09 9.71
N GLN A 74 -11.32 -6.50 10.89
CA GLN A 74 -10.15 -6.80 11.74
C GLN A 74 -8.80 -6.47 11.08
N HIS A 75 -8.78 -5.52 10.15
CA HIS A 75 -7.59 -5.01 9.49
C HIS A 75 -7.56 -3.48 9.51
N HIS A 76 -6.37 -2.92 9.37
CA HIS A 76 -6.20 -1.52 9.01
C HIS A 76 -5.81 -1.42 7.53
N ILE A 77 -6.65 -0.76 6.74
CA ILE A 77 -6.36 -0.42 5.35
C ILE A 77 -5.78 0.98 5.35
N ILE A 78 -4.51 1.09 4.95
CA ILE A 78 -3.78 2.36 4.92
C ILE A 78 -3.46 2.69 3.47
N GLY A 79 -3.71 3.92 3.04
CA GLY A 79 -3.48 4.35 1.66
C GLY A 79 -3.30 5.86 1.56
N CYS A 80 -3.02 6.36 0.35
CA CYS A 80 -2.91 7.79 0.07
C CYS A 80 -3.46 8.05 -1.33
N PRO A 81 -4.77 8.39 -1.46
CA PRO A 81 -5.42 8.58 -2.75
C PRO A 81 -4.69 9.64 -3.59
N GLN A 82 -4.43 9.32 -4.84
CA GLN A 82 -3.79 10.20 -5.82
C GLN A 82 -4.79 10.62 -6.88
N ARG A 83 -4.57 11.82 -7.42
CA ARG A 83 -5.38 12.36 -8.50
C ARG A 83 -4.49 13.11 -9.49
N ILE A 84 -4.54 12.74 -10.76
CA ILE A 84 -3.83 13.43 -11.83
C ILE A 84 -4.87 14.05 -12.75
N GLU A 85 -4.74 15.34 -13.06
CA GLU A 85 -5.62 16.03 -14.00
C GLU A 85 -4.91 16.17 -15.36
N SER A 86 -5.54 15.68 -16.42
CA SER A 86 -5.00 15.78 -17.78
C SER A 86 -6.06 15.41 -18.81
N VAL A 87 -6.06 16.08 -19.96
CA VAL A 87 -6.96 15.80 -21.08
C VAL A 87 -6.76 14.42 -21.71
N ARG A 88 -5.67 13.71 -21.37
CA ARG A 88 -5.41 12.34 -21.84
C ARG A 88 -6.37 11.31 -21.23
N TYR A 89 -7.04 11.65 -20.14
CA TYR A 89 -7.96 10.75 -19.45
C TYR A 89 -9.41 11.03 -19.83
N GLN A 90 -10.24 9.98 -19.88
CA GLN A 90 -11.65 10.07 -20.32
C GLN A 90 -12.49 11.07 -19.51
N ARG A 91 -12.15 11.34 -18.24
CA ARG A 91 -12.80 12.35 -17.37
C ARG A 91 -11.92 13.56 -17.08
N ASN A 92 -10.90 13.80 -17.89
CA ASN A 92 -9.82 14.75 -17.62
C ASN A 92 -9.08 14.48 -16.29
N THR A 93 -9.29 13.33 -15.67
CA THR A 93 -8.68 12.97 -14.40
C THR A 93 -8.49 11.46 -14.29
N LEU A 94 -7.34 11.05 -13.74
CA LEU A 94 -7.07 9.72 -13.25
C LEU A 94 -7.06 9.76 -11.73
N GLN A 95 -7.76 8.82 -11.09
CA GLN A 95 -7.80 8.68 -9.64
C GLN A 95 -7.42 7.26 -9.27
N PHE A 96 -6.47 7.12 -8.37
CA PHE A 96 -6.03 5.81 -7.90
C PHE A 96 -5.56 5.85 -6.45
N ASN A 97 -5.44 4.68 -5.83
CA ASN A 97 -4.86 4.54 -4.51
C ASN A 97 -4.21 3.16 -4.37
N ILE A 98 -2.93 3.13 -3.97
CA ILE A 98 -2.24 1.92 -3.57
C ILE A 98 -2.34 1.81 -2.05
N CYS A 99 -2.99 0.76 -1.58
CA CYS A 99 -3.24 0.53 -0.16
C CYS A 99 -2.45 -0.68 0.35
N LEU A 100 -1.99 -0.58 1.59
CA LEU A 100 -1.47 -1.70 2.36
C LEU A 100 -2.55 -2.14 3.37
N VAL A 101 -2.76 -3.45 3.47
CA VAL A 101 -3.69 -4.08 4.40
C VAL A 101 -2.89 -4.70 5.53
N ILE A 102 -3.11 -4.18 6.73
CA ILE A 102 -2.37 -4.55 7.93
C ILE A 102 -3.29 -5.38 8.82
N LYS A 103 -2.87 -6.59 9.17
CA LYS A 103 -3.53 -7.43 10.16
C LYS A 103 -2.79 -7.27 11.49
N PRO A 104 -3.32 -6.51 12.47
CA PRO A 104 -2.66 -6.34 13.74
C PRO A 104 -2.48 -7.69 14.43
N LYS A 105 -1.36 -7.85 15.13
CA LYS A 105 -1.20 -8.97 16.05
C LYS A 105 -1.84 -8.63 17.38
N SER A 106 -2.49 -9.62 17.98
CA SER A 106 -2.97 -9.53 19.35
C SER A 106 -1.80 -9.19 20.26
N CYS A 107 -1.80 -8.00 20.84
CA CYS A 107 -0.86 -7.62 21.87
C CYS A 107 -1.55 -7.82 23.23
N HIS A 108 -0.83 -8.41 24.20
CA HIS A 108 -1.34 -8.42 25.56
C HIS A 108 -1.30 -6.98 26.10
N ILE A 109 -2.38 -6.61 26.80
CA ILE A 109 -2.85 -5.28 27.27
C ILE A 109 -1.79 -4.37 27.96
N LEU A 110 -0.56 -4.83 28.17
CA LEU A 110 0.44 -4.17 29.01
C LEU A 110 1.14 -2.95 28.38
N ASP A 111 1.02 -2.72 27.07
CA ASP A 111 1.69 -1.60 26.38
C ASP A 111 0.82 -0.32 26.24
N ASP A 112 -0.44 -0.34 26.71
CA ASP A 112 -1.33 0.81 26.60
C ASP A 112 -1.40 1.62 27.90
N ILE A 113 -0.56 2.66 27.97
CA ILE A 113 -0.56 3.67 29.03
C ILE A 113 -1.90 4.42 29.18
N THR A 114 -2.83 4.32 28.22
CA THR A 114 -4.13 4.99 28.31
C THR A 114 -5.15 4.19 29.11
N GLY A 115 -4.93 2.89 29.36
CA GLY A 115 -5.88 2.02 30.06
C GLY A 115 -7.25 1.93 29.37
N CYS A 116 -7.36 2.37 28.12
CA CYS A 116 -8.64 2.46 27.43
C CYS A 116 -8.94 1.17 26.67
N GLN A 117 -9.97 0.44 27.11
CA GLN A 117 -10.51 -0.70 26.35
C GLN A 117 -11.35 -0.19 25.17
N PHE A 118 -10.70 0.17 24.06
CA PHE A 118 -11.38 0.44 22.79
C PHE A 118 -11.62 -0.82 21.94
N ALA A 119 -10.99 -1.94 22.31
CA ALA A 119 -11.10 -3.19 21.58
C ALA A 119 -12.37 -3.95 22.00
N THR A 120 -13.37 -4.00 21.13
CA THR A 120 -14.44 -5.00 21.16
C THR A 120 -13.97 -6.28 20.48
N ASP A 121 -14.67 -7.41 20.64
CA ASP A 121 -14.37 -8.68 19.96
C ASP A 121 -14.37 -8.58 18.41
N GLN A 122 -14.85 -7.46 17.86
CA GLN A 122 -14.90 -7.16 16.43
C GLN A 122 -13.83 -6.15 15.96
N SER A 123 -13.11 -5.49 16.88
CA SER A 123 -12.03 -4.57 16.53
C SER A 123 -10.79 -5.34 16.09
N ALA A 124 -9.97 -4.73 15.22
CA ALA A 124 -8.67 -5.28 14.85
C ALA A 124 -7.68 -5.32 16.03
N GLY A 125 -8.03 -4.68 17.17
CA GLY A 125 -7.06 -4.26 18.19
C GLY A 125 -6.31 -3.04 17.66
N GLY A 126 -6.18 -1.99 18.48
CA GLY A 126 -5.56 -0.75 18.01
C GLY A 126 -4.18 -0.98 17.42
N LEU A 127 -3.97 -0.60 16.16
CA LEU A 127 -2.64 -0.61 15.55
C LEU A 127 -1.74 0.32 16.36
N ARG A 128 -0.62 -0.20 16.88
CA ARG A 128 0.31 0.60 17.69
C ARG A 128 0.76 1.82 16.89
N LEU A 129 0.71 3.00 17.51
CA LEU A 129 1.00 4.26 16.82
C LEU A 129 2.33 4.27 16.03
N PRO A 130 3.46 3.74 16.55
CA PRO A 130 4.71 3.67 15.77
C PRO A 130 4.59 2.81 14.50
N ILE A 131 3.82 1.73 14.58
CA ILE A 131 3.59 0.81 13.46
C ILE A 131 2.68 1.47 12.42
N GLN A 132 1.60 2.12 12.87
CA GLN A 132 0.72 2.89 11.99
C GLN A 132 1.51 3.95 11.24
N LEU A 133 2.31 4.79 11.93
CA LEU A 133 3.12 5.83 11.31
C LEU A 133 4.13 5.28 10.30
N ALA A 134 4.72 4.10 10.57
CA ALA A 134 5.63 3.45 9.63
C ALA A 134 4.92 3.07 8.33
N TYR A 135 3.72 2.47 8.39
CA TYR A 135 2.95 2.14 7.19
C TYR A 135 2.38 3.36 6.49
N GLU A 136 1.95 4.39 7.22
CA GLU A 136 1.51 5.67 6.66
C GLU A 136 2.62 6.33 5.83
N ALA A 137 3.86 6.32 6.33
CA ALA A 137 5.02 6.82 5.59
C ALA A 137 5.31 6.00 4.33
N LEU A 138 5.17 4.66 4.40
CA LEU A 138 5.36 3.77 3.25
C LEU A 138 4.33 4.03 2.16
N VAL A 139 3.03 4.06 2.50
CA VAL A 139 1.99 4.29 1.49
C VAL A 139 2.11 5.67 0.86
N LEU A 140 2.52 6.67 1.64
CA LEU A 140 2.74 8.01 1.11
C LEU A 140 3.85 8.01 0.07
N LYS A 141 4.96 7.32 0.34
CA LYS A 141 6.09 7.20 -0.59
C LYS A 141 5.73 6.40 -1.84
N ILE A 142 5.05 5.26 -1.67
CA ILE A 142 4.58 4.42 -2.79
C ILE A 142 3.66 5.23 -3.71
N ASN A 143 2.59 5.81 -3.15
CA ASN A 143 1.59 6.51 -3.95
C ASN A 143 2.17 7.73 -4.67
N ARG A 144 3.02 8.52 -4.02
CA ARG A 144 3.71 9.65 -4.67
C ARG A 144 4.65 9.20 -5.77
N PHE A 145 5.36 8.09 -5.58
CA PHE A 145 6.23 7.55 -6.62
C PHE A 145 5.42 7.12 -7.85
N PHE A 146 4.32 6.39 -7.65
CA PHE A 146 3.43 6.01 -8.76
C PHE A 146 2.73 7.20 -9.41
N TYR A 147 2.45 8.28 -8.68
CA TYR A 147 2.00 9.55 -9.26
C TYR A 147 3.04 10.07 -10.25
N THR A 148 4.31 10.16 -9.83
CA THR A 148 5.40 10.62 -10.71
C THR A 148 5.62 9.69 -11.89
N LEU A 149 5.57 8.36 -11.70
CA LEU A 149 5.66 7.40 -12.80
C LEU A 149 4.57 7.61 -13.86
N GLU A 150 3.33 7.84 -13.41
CA GLU A 150 2.22 8.07 -14.32
C GLU A 150 2.34 9.42 -15.04
N ASP A 151 2.87 10.44 -14.37
CA ASP A 151 3.07 11.74 -14.98
C ASP A 151 4.19 11.73 -16.03
N ASP A 152 5.32 11.08 -15.72
CA ASP A 152 6.52 11.07 -16.56
C ASP A 152 6.39 10.09 -17.73
N CYS A 153 5.79 8.92 -17.52
CA CYS A 153 5.79 7.85 -18.53
C CYS A 153 4.47 7.10 -18.70
N ALA A 154 3.37 7.61 -18.16
CA ALA A 154 2.04 7.01 -18.26
C ALA A 154 2.02 5.52 -17.83
N PHE A 155 2.81 5.19 -16.80
CA PHE A 155 3.02 3.81 -16.35
C PHE A 155 1.73 3.06 -16.05
N LEU A 156 0.83 3.64 -15.25
CA LEU A 156 -0.45 3.02 -14.88
C LEU A 156 -1.37 2.90 -16.10
N SER A 157 -1.40 3.94 -16.94
CA SER A 157 -2.21 3.94 -18.16
C SER A 157 -1.79 2.85 -19.15
N LYS A 158 -0.48 2.54 -19.24
CA LYS A 158 0.05 1.44 -20.07
C LYS A 158 -0.29 0.05 -19.54
N CYS A 159 -0.57 -0.08 -18.25
CA CYS A 159 -0.93 -1.35 -17.66
C CYS A 159 -2.39 -1.73 -17.92
N ILE A 160 -3.19 -0.81 -18.47
CA ILE A 160 -4.57 -1.06 -18.90
C ILE A 160 -4.55 -1.75 -20.27
N ASP A 161 -5.40 -2.76 -20.46
CA ASP A 161 -5.60 -3.36 -21.77
C ASP A 161 -6.30 -2.36 -22.72
N GLU A 162 -5.59 -1.93 -23.77
CA GLU A 162 -6.09 -1.00 -24.78
C GLU A 162 -7.34 -1.53 -25.53
N SER A 163 -7.57 -2.85 -25.52
CA SER A 163 -8.67 -3.47 -26.26
C SER A 163 -10.02 -3.41 -25.55
N THR A 164 -10.02 -3.36 -24.21
CA THR A 164 -11.25 -3.33 -23.40
C THR A 164 -11.46 -1.97 -22.74
N GLY A 165 -10.40 -1.20 -22.48
CA GLY A 165 -10.47 0.01 -21.66
C GLY A 165 -10.89 -0.28 -20.22
N GLU A 166 -10.86 -1.54 -19.80
CA GLU A 166 -11.22 -2.01 -18.47
C GLU A 166 -9.95 -2.29 -17.66
N TRP A 167 -9.99 -1.98 -16.37
CA TRP A 167 -8.89 -2.25 -15.43
C TRP A 167 -8.94 -3.67 -14.85
N THR A 168 -9.39 -4.64 -15.66
CA THR A 168 -9.46 -6.05 -15.26
C THR A 168 -8.19 -6.75 -15.70
N ASP A 169 -7.52 -7.44 -14.77
CA ASP A 169 -6.28 -8.20 -15.01
C ASP A 169 -5.03 -7.38 -15.35
N VAL A 170 -4.91 -6.21 -14.73
CA VAL A 170 -3.70 -5.37 -14.80
C VAL A 170 -2.51 -6.14 -14.22
N ASN A 171 -1.53 -6.51 -15.04
CA ASN A 171 -0.32 -7.17 -14.57
C ASN A 171 0.57 -6.16 -13.83
N MET A 172 0.38 -6.04 -12.51
CA MET A 172 1.19 -5.22 -11.62
C MET A 172 2.17 -6.08 -10.82
N SER A 173 2.97 -6.89 -11.53
CA SER A 173 4.04 -7.70 -10.92
C SER A 173 4.99 -6.89 -10.02
N CYS A 174 5.14 -5.59 -10.26
CA CYS A 174 5.87 -4.68 -9.38
C CYS A 174 5.27 -4.62 -7.96
N LEU A 175 3.94 -4.60 -7.81
CA LEU A 175 3.29 -4.55 -6.49
C LEU A 175 3.45 -5.87 -5.73
N GLU A 176 3.42 -7.01 -6.42
CA GLU A 176 3.76 -8.31 -5.83
C GLU A 176 5.21 -8.33 -5.34
N ALA A 177 6.16 -7.87 -6.16
CA ALA A 177 7.57 -7.81 -5.77
C ALA A 177 7.80 -6.86 -4.58
N ILE A 178 7.13 -5.70 -4.57
CA ILE A 178 7.17 -4.75 -3.45
C ILE A 178 6.64 -5.40 -2.17
N PHE A 179 5.49 -6.08 -2.26
CA PHE A 179 4.91 -6.78 -1.12
C PHE A 179 5.83 -7.87 -0.59
N GLN A 180 6.36 -8.73 -1.46
CA GLN A 180 7.22 -9.85 -1.06
C GLN A 180 8.50 -9.39 -0.37
N GLN A 181 9.16 -8.36 -0.91
CA GLN A 181 10.36 -7.79 -0.30
C GLN A 181 10.05 -7.13 1.05
N LEU A 182 8.99 -6.31 1.14
CA LEU A 182 8.58 -5.71 2.41
C LEU A 182 8.21 -6.78 3.45
N HIS A 183 7.44 -7.79 3.04
CA HIS A 183 7.00 -8.87 3.92
C HIS A 183 8.16 -9.70 4.48
N THR A 184 9.15 -10.01 3.63
CA THR A 184 10.29 -10.87 3.97
C THR A 184 11.38 -10.11 4.74
N ASP A 185 11.78 -8.94 4.22
CA ASP A 185 13.00 -8.25 4.65
C ASP A 185 12.73 -6.94 5.39
N GLY A 186 11.51 -6.40 5.31
CA GLY A 186 11.17 -5.06 5.79
C GLY A 186 11.78 -3.94 4.96
N ILE A 187 12.39 -4.26 3.83
CA ILE A 187 13.05 -3.35 2.91
C ILE A 187 12.63 -3.76 1.50
N CYS A 188 12.37 -2.79 0.63
CA CYS A 188 12.17 -3.04 -0.78
C CYS A 188 13.00 -2.07 -1.61
N VAL A 189 13.67 -2.59 -2.63
CA VAL A 189 14.31 -1.81 -3.68
C VAL A 189 13.85 -2.34 -5.02
N TYR A 190 12.95 -1.62 -5.68
CA TYR A 190 12.39 -2.04 -6.96
C TYR A 190 12.78 -1.05 -8.07
N PRO A 191 13.58 -1.47 -9.08
CA PRO A 191 13.93 -0.61 -10.21
C PRO A 191 12.76 -0.49 -11.19
N PHE A 192 12.48 0.74 -11.62
CA PHE A 192 11.56 1.04 -12.72
C PHE A 192 12.36 1.52 -13.92
N GLU A 193 12.12 0.92 -15.08
CA GLU A 193 12.79 1.29 -16.31
C GLU A 193 12.59 2.79 -16.60
N ASN A 194 13.70 3.48 -16.86
CA ASN A 194 13.74 4.91 -17.16
C ASN A 194 13.19 5.86 -16.07
N SER A 195 12.86 5.36 -14.87
CA SER A 195 12.24 6.16 -13.79
C SER A 195 12.94 6.03 -12.43
N GLY A 196 14.12 5.39 -12.41
CA GLY A 196 14.90 5.16 -11.19
C GLY A 196 14.34 4.01 -10.35
N SER A 197 14.76 3.92 -9.08
CA SER A 197 14.36 2.83 -8.18
C SER A 197 13.51 3.33 -7.01
N LEU A 198 12.46 2.59 -6.69
CA LEU A 198 11.65 2.80 -5.50
C LEU A 198 12.35 2.15 -4.30
N TYR A 199 12.80 2.98 -3.36
CA TYR A 199 13.42 2.53 -2.10
C TYR A 199 12.42 2.65 -0.95
N LEU A 200 12.12 1.54 -0.29
CA LEU A 200 11.22 1.47 0.85
C LEU A 200 11.93 0.76 2.00
N ARG A 201 11.70 1.24 3.22
CA ARG A 201 12.18 0.60 4.44
C ARG A 201 11.16 0.83 5.54
N VAL A 202 10.79 -0.24 6.23
CA VAL A 202 9.99 -0.16 7.44
C VAL A 202 10.91 0.33 8.55
N SER A 203 10.68 1.55 9.01
CA SER A 203 11.43 2.12 10.11
C SER A 203 10.88 1.58 11.43
N ASN A 204 11.76 1.02 12.26
CA ASN A 204 11.46 0.85 13.67
C ASN A 204 11.64 2.22 14.32
N LEU A 205 10.53 2.87 14.66
CA LEU A 205 10.52 4.03 15.56
C LEU A 205 10.51 3.53 17.01
#